data_AF-A0A6G1S1M0-F1
#
_entry.id   AF-A0A6G1S1M0-F1
#
_cell.length_a   1.000
_cell.length_b   1.000
_cell.length_c   1.000
_cell.angle_alpha   90.00
_cell.angle_beta   90.00
_cell.angle_gamma   90.00
#
_symmetry.space_group_name_H-M   'P 1'
#
loop_
_entity.id
_entity.type
_entity.pdbx_description
1 polymer ?
#
loop_
_entity_poly.entity_id
_entity_poly.type
_entity_poly.pdbx_seq_one_letter_code
_entity_poly.pdbx_strand_id
1 'polypeptide(L)'
;QVKLVDEQYTKPSLQFFDFYKSTKAAGELIAAFELIELDYSGYLEPSVPLDVEPKNPDYLGHPSAGRFIIPEGIRPVLKEFRIEILFWGLRDLKRVNLFEVDQPQVIIECAGKKVESEVVMAYKENPNFTELVRYMDVVSGKVGPALPGYTVVILHLSTPFLRGARSQE
;
A
#
# COMPACT_ATOMS: atom_id res chain seq x y z
N GLN A 1 24.77 17.03 -6.56
CA GLN A 1 26.15 16.88 -7.08
C GLN A 1 26.26 17.65 -8.38
N VAL A 2 27.42 18.23 -8.69
CA VAL A 2 27.69 18.87 -9.98
C VAL A 2 28.65 17.97 -10.76
N LYS A 3 28.40 17.77 -12.06
CA LYS A 3 29.27 17.05 -12.99
C LYS A 3 29.66 17.99 -14.12
N LEU A 4 30.95 18.28 -14.24
CA LEU A 4 31.50 19.07 -15.35
C LEU A 4 31.81 18.19 -16.56
N VAL A 5 31.93 18.78 -17.74
CA VAL A 5 32.17 18.03 -18.99
C VAL A 5 33.48 17.23 -18.94
N ASP A 6 34.52 17.77 -18.30
CA ASP A 6 35.86 17.17 -18.18
C ASP A 6 35.97 16.11 -17.06
N GLU A 7 34.92 15.91 -16.27
CA GLU A 7 34.90 14.97 -15.15
C GLU A 7 34.23 13.66 -15.55
N GLN A 8 34.75 12.54 -15.04
CA GLN A 8 34.13 11.22 -15.25
C GLN A 8 32.78 11.16 -14.52
N TYR A 9 31.72 10.79 -15.25
CA TYR A 9 30.40 10.60 -14.67
C TYR A 9 30.41 9.53 -13.58
N THR A 10 29.84 9.86 -12.43
CA THR A 10 29.57 8.94 -11.33
C THR A 10 28.14 9.10 -10.90
N LYS A 11 27.38 8.01 -10.90
CA LYS A 11 25.97 8.02 -10.51
C LYS A 11 25.80 8.49 -9.06
N PRO A 12 24.96 9.51 -8.80
CA PRO A 12 24.78 10.02 -7.44
C PRO A 12 24.06 8.98 -6.55
N SER A 13 24.46 8.92 -5.29
CA SER A 13 23.79 8.10 -4.28
C SER A 13 22.48 8.74 -3.85
N LEU A 14 21.44 7.93 -3.61
CA LEU A 14 20.21 8.38 -2.98
C LEU A 14 20.48 8.87 -1.55
N GLN A 15 19.85 9.98 -1.18
CA GLN A 15 19.94 10.60 0.12
C GLN A 15 18.53 10.83 0.67
N PHE A 16 18.40 10.77 2.00
CA PHE A 16 17.18 11.11 2.70
C PHE A 16 17.12 12.61 2.93
N PHE A 17 15.99 13.22 2.58
CA PHE A 17 15.68 14.62 2.79
C PHE A 17 14.37 14.73 3.55
N ASP A 18 14.39 15.41 4.70
CA ASP A 18 13.18 15.66 5.45
C ASP A 18 12.22 16.55 4.66
N PHE A 19 10.95 16.15 4.62
CA PHE A 19 9.89 16.87 3.95
C PHE A 19 8.94 17.49 4.98
N TYR A 20 8.77 18.81 4.88
CA TYR A 20 7.94 19.61 5.79
C TYR A 20 6.76 20.24 5.07
N LYS A 21 5.58 20.19 5.70
CA LYS A 21 4.41 20.98 5.29
C LYS A 21 4.27 22.16 6.25
N SER A 22 4.66 23.35 5.78
CA SER A 22 4.85 24.52 6.64
C SER A 22 5.84 24.19 7.76
N THR A 23 5.43 24.18 9.03
CA THR A 23 6.29 23.87 10.18
C THR A 23 6.17 22.42 10.67
N LYS A 24 5.32 21.58 10.06
CA LYS A 24 5.12 20.19 10.49
C LYS A 24 5.92 19.23 9.62
N ALA A 25 6.67 18.33 10.26
CA ALA A 25 7.25 17.18 9.59
C ALA A 25 6.14 16.37 8.91
N ALA A 26 6.28 16.13 7.61
CA ALA A 26 5.30 15.44 6.78
C ALA A 26 5.84 14.09 6.26
N GLY A 27 7.15 13.87 6.30
CA GLY A 27 7.79 12.59 5.98
C GLY A 27 9.24 12.77 5.56
N GLU A 28 9.80 11.75 4.93
CA GLU A 28 11.16 11.76 4.35
C GLU A 28 11.08 11.42 2.86
N LEU A 29 11.85 12.14 2.05
CA LEU A 29 12.02 11.92 0.62
C LEU A 29 13.38 11.27 0.38
N ILE A 30 13.40 10.15 -0.33
CA ILE A 30 14.64 9.55 -0.83
C ILE A 30 14.85 10.04 -2.26
N ALA A 31 15.86 10.88 -2.48
CA ALA A 31 16.16 11.47 -3.78
C ALA A 31 17.66 11.62 -4.03
N ALA A 32 18.03 11.80 -5.29
CA ALA A 32 19.36 12.26 -5.69
C ALA A 32 19.18 13.39 -6.70
N PHE A 33 19.93 14.47 -6.52
CA PHE A 33 19.90 15.63 -7.42
C PHE A 33 21.26 15.81 -8.06
N GLU A 34 21.30 15.84 -9.38
CA GLU A 34 22.50 16.08 -10.17
C GLU A 34 22.32 17.29 -11.10
N LEU A 35 23.39 18.07 -11.25
CA LEU A 35 23.52 19.12 -12.24
C LEU A 35 24.62 18.70 -13.20
N ILE A 36 24.28 18.53 -14.47
CA ILE A 36 25.20 18.06 -15.51
C ILE A 36 25.46 19.22 -16.45
N GLU A 37 26.73 19.57 -16.63
CA GLU A 37 27.15 20.50 -17.68
C GLU A 37 26.97 19.83 -19.04
N LEU A 38 26.36 20.56 -19.99
CA LEU A 38 26.18 20.08 -21.35
C LEU A 38 27.48 20.21 -22.15
N ASP A 39 27.69 19.29 -23.07
CA ASP A 39 28.76 19.36 -24.06
C ASP A 39 28.35 20.29 -25.21
N TYR A 40 29.12 21.37 -25.39
CA TYR A 40 28.93 22.41 -26.42
C TYR A 40 29.89 22.24 -27.62
N SER A 41 30.66 21.16 -27.70
CA SER A 41 31.61 20.93 -28.80
C SER A 41 30.92 20.66 -30.16
N GLY A 42 29.62 20.31 -30.15
CA GLY A 42 28.82 20.08 -31.34
C GLY A 42 28.36 21.38 -32.04
N TYR A 43 28.33 21.37 -33.37
CA TYR A 43 28.08 22.55 -34.20
C TYR A 43 26.67 23.17 -34.11
N LEU A 44 25.68 22.50 -33.52
CA LEU A 44 24.27 22.91 -33.64
C LEU A 44 23.48 22.91 -32.34
N GLU A 45 23.65 21.91 -31.45
CA GLU A 45 22.87 21.82 -30.21
C GLU A 45 23.73 21.28 -29.04
N PRO A 46 23.63 21.87 -27.84
CA PRO A 46 24.28 21.34 -26.66
C PRO A 46 23.70 19.98 -26.29
N SER A 47 24.56 19.02 -25.95
CA SER A 47 24.16 17.63 -25.71
C SER A 47 24.63 17.15 -24.35
N VAL A 48 23.95 16.15 -23.78
CA VAL A 48 24.41 15.53 -22.53
C VAL A 48 25.71 14.76 -22.83
N PRO A 49 26.77 14.91 -22.01
CA PRO A 49 28.05 14.23 -22.22
C PRO A 49 27.91 12.72 -22.45
N LEU A 50 28.83 12.16 -23.24
CA LEU A 50 28.73 10.78 -23.75
C LEU A 50 28.64 9.72 -22.66
N ASP A 51 29.36 9.95 -21.56
CA ASP A 51 29.57 9.07 -20.40
C ASP A 51 28.44 9.10 -19.35
N VAL A 52 27.48 10.03 -19.48
CA VAL A 52 26.35 10.15 -18.56
C VAL A 52 25.27 9.13 -18.92
N GLU A 53 24.86 8.33 -17.92
CA GLU A 53 23.82 7.32 -18.06
C GLU A 53 22.79 7.38 -16.92
N PRO A 54 21.47 7.24 -17.18
CA PRO A 54 20.82 7.06 -18.49
C PRO A 54 20.47 8.40 -19.16
N LYS A 55 20.73 8.54 -20.47
CA LYS A 55 20.34 9.75 -21.25
C LYS A 55 18.84 9.85 -21.50
N ASN A 56 18.19 8.70 -21.67
CA ASN A 56 16.76 8.55 -21.84
C ASN A 56 16.28 7.54 -20.80
N PRO A 57 15.78 7.98 -19.65
CA PRO A 57 15.36 7.06 -18.61
C PRO A 57 14.03 6.41 -18.98
N ASP A 58 14.05 5.10 -19.23
CA ASP A 58 12.87 4.30 -19.61
C ASP A 58 11.72 4.37 -18.60
N TYR A 59 12.02 4.77 -17.35
CA TYR A 59 11.06 4.89 -16.27
C TYR A 59 10.23 6.19 -16.28
N LEU A 60 10.62 7.19 -17.10
CA LEU A 60 9.86 8.44 -17.21
C LEU A 60 8.52 8.28 -17.93
N GLY A 61 8.28 7.12 -18.58
CA GLY A 61 7.04 6.83 -19.29
C GLY A 61 6.70 7.87 -20.36
N HIS A 62 5.53 7.73 -20.99
CA HIS A 62 4.99 8.84 -21.79
C HIS A 62 4.50 9.94 -20.83
N PRO A 63 4.83 11.24 -21.06
CA PRO A 63 4.37 12.35 -20.21
C PRO A 63 2.84 12.41 -20.02
N SER A 64 2.08 11.84 -20.96
CA SER A 64 0.61 11.74 -20.94
C SER A 64 0.06 10.61 -20.06
N ALA A 65 0.89 9.68 -19.59
CA ALA A 65 0.44 8.51 -18.83
C ALA A 65 0.14 8.82 -17.36
N GLY A 66 0.55 9.98 -16.84
CA GLY A 66 0.30 10.43 -15.46
C GLY A 66 0.84 9.49 -14.37
N ARG A 67 1.67 8.51 -14.74
CA ARG A 67 2.23 7.48 -13.85
C ARG A 67 3.67 7.20 -14.27
N PHE A 68 4.59 7.39 -13.34
CA PHE A 68 6.00 7.04 -13.52
C PHE A 68 6.24 5.58 -13.14
N ILE A 69 7.06 4.87 -13.91
CA ILE A 69 7.44 3.49 -13.60
C ILE A 69 8.48 3.55 -12.48
N ILE A 70 8.39 2.65 -11.51
CA ILE A 70 9.43 2.53 -10.48
C ILE A 70 10.62 1.74 -11.10
N PRO A 71 11.82 2.34 -11.20
CA PRO A 71 13.03 1.66 -11.69
C PRO A 71 13.33 0.39 -10.89
N GLU A 72 13.92 -0.62 -11.53
CA GLU A 72 14.18 -1.92 -10.91
C GLU A 72 15.00 -1.81 -9.61
N GLY A 73 16.01 -0.92 -9.59
CA GLY A 73 16.91 -0.76 -8.43
C GLY A 73 16.27 -0.15 -7.18
N ILE A 74 15.10 0.50 -7.29
CA ILE A 74 14.33 1.04 -6.15
C ILE A 74 12.95 0.41 -6.04
N ARG A 75 12.65 -0.61 -6.86
CA ARG A 75 11.38 -1.31 -6.82
C ARG A 75 11.30 -2.09 -5.50
N PRO A 76 10.23 -1.92 -4.70
CA PRO A 76 10.04 -2.72 -3.50
C PRO A 76 10.02 -4.20 -3.86
N VAL A 77 10.79 -5.01 -3.13
CA VAL A 77 10.73 -6.46 -3.28
C VAL A 77 9.42 -6.94 -2.67
N LEU A 78 8.48 -7.30 -3.53
CA LEU A 78 7.22 -7.90 -3.13
C LEU A 78 7.44 -9.38 -2.76
N LYS A 79 6.78 -9.83 -1.70
CA LYS A 79 6.74 -11.23 -1.31
C LYS A 79 5.31 -11.61 -0.95
N GLU A 80 4.97 -12.87 -1.23
CA GLU A 80 3.73 -13.48 -0.75
C GLU A 80 3.87 -13.86 0.73
N PHE A 81 2.87 -13.47 1.51
CA PHE A 81 2.74 -13.78 2.93
C PHE A 81 1.39 -14.46 3.15
N ARG A 82 1.39 -15.56 3.90
CA ARG A 82 0.15 -16.15 4.42
C ARG A 82 -0.15 -15.54 5.78
N ILE A 83 -1.32 -14.93 5.91
CA ILE A 83 -1.86 -14.46 7.18
C ILE A 83 -2.83 -15.52 7.66
N GLU A 84 -2.53 -16.15 8.78
CA GLU A 84 -3.45 -17.03 9.49
C GLU A 84 -4.27 -16.22 10.49
N ILE A 85 -5.57 -16.48 10.51
CA ILE A 85 -6.55 -15.72 11.26
C ILE A 85 -7.24 -16.68 12.21
N LEU A 86 -7.19 -16.35 13.50
CA LEU A 86 -7.89 -17.07 14.55
C LEU A 86 -9.17 -16.33 14.97
N PHE A 87 -10.31 -16.85 14.57
CA PHE A 87 -11.63 -16.38 14.99
C PHE A 87 -12.02 -17.06 16.31
N TRP A 88 -11.70 -16.42 17.45
CA TRP A 88 -11.98 -17.03 18.76
C TRP A 88 -13.41 -16.72 19.25
N GLY A 89 -13.81 -15.46 19.25
CA GLY A 89 -15.14 -15.04 19.67
C GLY A 89 -15.29 -13.53 19.77
N LEU A 90 -16.53 -13.07 19.86
CA LEU A 90 -16.89 -11.65 19.94
C LEU A 90 -17.32 -11.31 21.37
N ARG A 91 -17.03 -10.10 21.85
CA ARG A 91 -17.48 -9.62 23.16
C ARG A 91 -17.84 -8.15 23.06
N ASP A 92 -18.74 -7.71 23.92
CA ASP A 92 -19.09 -6.29 24.11
C ASP A 92 -19.43 -5.55 22.81
N LEU A 93 -20.06 -6.24 21.85
CA LEU A 93 -20.53 -5.62 20.61
C LEU A 93 -21.53 -4.50 20.92
N LYS A 94 -21.23 -3.30 20.41
CA LYS A 94 -22.11 -2.13 20.57
C LYS A 94 -23.35 -2.27 19.70
N ARG A 95 -24.43 -1.63 20.14
CA ARG A 95 -25.65 -1.47 19.35
C ARG A 95 -25.35 -0.73 18.05
N VAL A 96 -25.96 -1.19 16.96
CA VAL A 96 -25.92 -0.54 15.65
C VAL A 96 -27.31 -0.01 15.36
N ASN A 97 -27.42 1.27 15.01
CA ASN A 97 -28.71 1.91 14.73
C ASN A 97 -29.76 1.72 15.83
N LEU A 98 -29.33 1.77 17.11
CA LEU A 98 -30.17 1.50 18.30
C LEU A 98 -30.62 0.04 18.49
N PHE A 99 -30.30 -0.87 17.56
CA PHE A 99 -30.61 -2.30 17.66
C PHE A 99 -29.46 -3.10 18.27
N GLU A 100 -29.83 -4.15 19.01
CA GLU A 100 -28.88 -5.14 19.51
C GLU A 100 -28.42 -6.07 18.40
N VAL A 101 -27.19 -6.54 18.52
CA VAL A 101 -26.59 -7.51 17.60
C VAL A 101 -27.01 -8.91 18.01
N ASP A 102 -27.54 -9.66 17.06
CA ASP A 102 -28.00 -11.04 17.27
C ASP A 102 -27.17 -12.05 16.48
N GLN A 103 -26.90 -11.75 15.20
CA GLN A 103 -26.20 -12.64 14.27
C GLN A 103 -24.99 -11.96 13.61
N PRO A 104 -23.89 -11.76 14.35
CA PRO A 104 -22.71 -11.11 13.82
C PRO A 104 -21.90 -12.02 12.88
N GLN A 105 -21.26 -11.39 11.90
CA GLN A 105 -20.22 -11.99 11.06
C GLN A 105 -18.98 -11.09 11.12
N VAL A 106 -17.79 -11.68 11.09
CA VAL A 106 -16.54 -10.93 10.98
C VAL A 106 -16.02 -11.05 9.56
N ILE A 107 -15.80 -9.89 8.96
CA ILE A 107 -15.10 -9.76 7.70
C ILE A 107 -13.74 -9.15 8.01
N ILE A 108 -12.68 -9.66 7.39
CA ILE A 108 -11.34 -9.10 7.44
C ILE A 108 -10.91 -8.81 6.01
N GLU A 109 -10.54 -7.55 5.74
CA GLU A 109 -10.01 -7.12 4.47
C GLU A 109 -8.54 -6.70 4.62
N CYS A 110 -7.66 -7.23 3.78
CA CYS A 110 -6.25 -6.86 3.71
C CYS A 110 -5.77 -6.87 2.27
N ALA A 111 -5.14 -5.77 1.83
CA ALA A 111 -4.59 -5.63 0.48
C ALA A 111 -5.59 -6.01 -0.64
N GLY A 112 -6.87 -5.65 -0.48
CA GLY A 112 -7.95 -5.97 -1.41
C GLY A 112 -8.41 -7.43 -1.40
N LYS A 113 -7.89 -8.26 -0.49
CA LYS A 113 -8.38 -9.62 -0.23
C LYS A 113 -9.27 -9.64 0.99
N LYS A 114 -10.31 -10.47 0.92
CA LYS A 114 -11.33 -10.59 1.96
C LYS A 114 -11.38 -12.01 2.50
N VAL A 115 -11.48 -12.15 3.82
CA VAL A 115 -11.80 -13.40 4.52
C VAL A 115 -13.00 -13.16 5.42
N GLU A 116 -13.89 -14.13 5.46
CA GLU A 116 -15.13 -14.06 6.24
C GLU A 116 -15.15 -15.20 7.25
N SER A 117 -15.63 -14.90 8.46
CA SER A 117 -16.04 -15.91 9.43
C SER A 117 -17.40 -16.48 9.04
N GLU A 118 -17.81 -17.54 9.74
CA GLU A 118 -19.22 -17.91 9.81
C GLU A 118 -20.06 -16.82 10.50
N VAL A 119 -21.38 -16.94 10.35
CA VAL A 119 -22.35 -16.13 11.10
C VAL A 119 -22.58 -16.79 12.46
N VAL A 120 -22.37 -16.05 13.55
CA VAL A 120 -22.66 -16.54 14.89
C VAL A 120 -24.17 -16.50 15.10
N MET A 121 -24.84 -17.65 15.07
CA MET A 121 -26.31 -17.71 15.08
C MET A 121 -26.96 -17.31 16.41
N ALA A 122 -26.29 -17.54 17.54
CA ALA A 122 -26.79 -17.30 18.89
C ALA A 122 -25.76 -16.55 19.73
N TYR A 123 -25.40 -15.33 19.32
CA TYR A 123 -24.31 -14.55 19.95
C TYR A 123 -24.50 -14.35 21.46
N LYS A 124 -25.74 -14.17 21.92
CA LYS A 124 -26.05 -13.98 23.34
C LYS A 124 -25.81 -15.22 24.20
N GLU A 125 -25.88 -16.42 23.61
CA GLU A 125 -25.70 -17.69 24.32
C GLU A 125 -24.28 -18.21 24.15
N ASN A 126 -23.77 -18.22 22.91
CA ASN A 126 -22.43 -18.63 22.56
C ASN A 126 -21.79 -17.62 21.60
N PRO A 127 -20.96 -16.70 22.10
CA PRO A 127 -20.35 -15.68 21.27
C PRO A 127 -19.08 -16.16 20.53
N ASN A 128 -18.78 -17.45 20.57
CA ASN A 128 -17.58 -18.03 19.94
C ASN A 128 -17.89 -18.57 18.55
N PHE A 129 -16.87 -18.56 17.69
CA PHE A 129 -16.93 -19.24 16.40
C PHE A 129 -16.64 -20.74 16.60
N THR A 130 -17.29 -21.57 15.80
CA THR A 130 -16.98 -22.99 15.62
C THR A 130 -15.84 -23.18 14.63
N GLU A 131 -15.77 -22.34 13.60
CA GLU A 131 -14.68 -22.37 12.63
C GLU A 131 -13.58 -21.36 12.99
N LEU A 132 -12.53 -21.86 13.63
CA LEU A 132 -11.54 -21.02 14.30
C LEU A 132 -10.47 -20.49 13.36
N VAL A 133 -10.06 -21.23 12.33
CA VAL A 133 -8.87 -20.90 11.54
C VAL A 133 -9.23 -20.66 10.08
N ARG A 134 -8.88 -19.47 9.58
CA ARG A 134 -8.87 -19.15 8.15
C ARG A 134 -7.51 -18.58 7.77
N TYR A 135 -7.26 -18.47 6.47
CA TYR A 135 -6.05 -17.82 5.98
C TYR A 135 -6.34 -16.95 4.76
N MET A 136 -5.44 -15.98 4.52
CA MET A 136 -5.35 -15.29 3.25
C MET A 136 -3.89 -15.13 2.84
N ASP A 137 -3.63 -15.23 1.55
CA ASP A 137 -2.30 -15.00 0.99
C ASP A 137 -2.24 -13.56 0.46
N VAL A 138 -1.42 -12.67 1.00
CA VAL A 138 -1.29 -11.28 0.54
C VAL A 138 0.10 -10.99 -0.03
N VAL A 139 0.18 -10.13 -1.03
CA VAL A 139 1.46 -9.65 -1.57
C VAL A 139 1.79 -8.34 -0.88
N SER A 140 2.96 -8.26 -0.24
CA SER A 140 3.43 -7.03 0.37
C SER A 140 4.94 -6.81 0.20
N GLY A 141 5.36 -5.56 0.31
CA GLY A 141 6.78 -5.19 0.30
C GLY A 141 7.50 -5.73 1.54
N LYS A 142 8.69 -6.28 1.36
CA LYS A 142 9.58 -6.65 2.47
C LYS A 142 10.11 -5.38 3.16
N VAL A 143 9.43 -4.89 4.19
CA VAL A 143 9.96 -3.83 5.06
C VAL A 143 10.55 -4.46 6.32
N GLY A 144 11.72 -5.10 6.19
CA GLY A 144 12.41 -5.72 7.32
C GLY A 144 11.60 -6.81 8.04
N PRO A 145 11.87 -7.09 9.34
CA PRO A 145 11.14 -8.09 10.12
C PRO A 145 9.74 -7.63 10.55
N ALA A 146 9.38 -6.37 10.32
CA ALA A 146 8.06 -5.85 10.62
C ALA A 146 7.08 -6.29 9.52
N LEU A 147 5.99 -6.96 9.93
CA LEU A 147 4.89 -7.21 9.03
C LEU A 147 4.31 -5.86 8.58
N PRO A 148 3.91 -5.70 7.31
CA PRO A 148 3.23 -4.50 6.84
C PRO A 148 2.04 -4.21 7.75
N GLY A 149 1.86 -2.95 8.16
CA GLY A 149 0.77 -2.56 9.05
C GLY A 149 -0.57 -3.03 8.48
N TYR A 150 -1.22 -3.96 9.19
CA TYR A 150 -2.51 -4.51 8.77
C TYR A 150 -3.63 -3.72 9.43
N THR A 151 -4.48 -3.09 8.61
CA THR A 151 -5.74 -2.54 9.08
C THR A 151 -6.77 -3.65 9.07
N VAL A 152 -7.19 -4.11 10.26
CA VAL A 152 -8.32 -5.04 10.40
C VAL A 152 -9.60 -4.23 10.42
N VAL A 153 -10.38 -4.29 9.35
CA VAL A 153 -11.72 -3.66 9.30
C VAL A 153 -12.76 -4.72 9.62
N ILE A 154 -13.29 -4.73 10.86
CA ILE A 154 -14.41 -5.59 11.24
C ILE A 154 -15.68 -5.04 10.60
N LEU A 155 -16.23 -5.73 9.59
CA LEU A 155 -17.47 -5.30 8.95
C LEU A 155 -18.56 -6.38 8.93
N HIS A 156 -19.78 -5.85 9.04
CA HIS A 156 -21.11 -6.44 8.87
C HIS A 156 -21.74 -7.19 10.05
N LEU A 157 -22.52 -6.43 10.82
CA LEU A 157 -23.45 -6.92 11.84
C LEU A 157 -24.84 -7.02 11.18
N SER A 158 -25.22 -8.21 10.73
CA SER A 158 -26.58 -8.45 10.20
C SER A 158 -27.59 -8.40 11.34
N THR A 159 -28.52 -7.44 11.28
CA THR A 159 -29.79 -7.50 12.02
C THR A 159 -30.77 -8.35 11.21
N PRO A 160 -31.40 -9.40 11.79
CA PRO A 160 -32.32 -10.26 11.03
C PRO A 160 -33.67 -9.61 10.66
N PHE A 161 -33.92 -8.34 10.96
CA PHE A 161 -35.16 -7.65 10.59
C PHE A 161 -34.98 -6.75 9.37
N LEU A 162 -35.21 -7.34 8.18
CA LEU A 162 -35.91 -6.79 7.00
C LEU A 162 -35.60 -7.64 5.75
N ARG A 163 -35.81 -8.97 5.80
CA ARG A 163 -35.88 -9.82 4.59
C ARG A 163 -37.32 -9.96 4.04
N GLY A 164 -38.22 -9.04 4.41
CA GLY A 164 -39.66 -9.17 4.13
C GLY A 164 -40.37 -7.90 3.66
N ALA A 165 -39.69 -6.95 3.00
CA ALA A 165 -40.35 -5.79 2.39
C ALA A 165 -39.78 -5.51 0.99
N ARG A 166 -40.01 -6.43 0.06
CA ARG A 166 -40.14 -6.10 -1.36
C ARG A 166 -40.96 -7.19 -2.05
N SER A 167 -42.27 -7.04 -1.94
CA SER A 167 -43.26 -7.61 -2.85
C SER A 167 -44.43 -6.64 -2.85
N GLN A 168 -44.78 -6.15 -4.05
CA GLN A 168 -45.70 -5.04 -4.37
C GLN A 168 -45.10 -3.66 -4.04
N GLU A 169 -45.00 -2.68 -4.94
CA GLU A 169 -45.69 -2.41 -6.22
C GLU A 169 -44.74 -2.33 -7.43
#